data_AF-X0T9L2-F1
#
_entry.id   AF-X0T9L2-F1
#
_cell.length_a   1.000
_cell.length_b   1.000
_cell.length_c   1.000
_cell.angle_alpha   90.00
_cell.angle_beta   90.00
_cell.angle_gamma   90.00
#
_symmetry.space_group_name_H-M   'P 1'
#
loop_
_entity.id
_entity.type
_entity.pdbx_description
1 polymer ?
#
loop_
_entity_poly.entity_id
_entity_poly.type
_entity_poly.pdbx_seq_one_letter_code
_entity_poly.pdbx_strand_id
1 'polypeptide(L)'
;MAFNVPTITEIKNRIIADMESRMTGNTPLLIMALLRILAIVLAGAFNIVYRFARWISKQIILNSLTETDWLNLHSIIWGVPRKAALFADGSVHFLGDEDTVIPEGTLVENTDGFQYKTTEEITLTTPENGDFYANADVIAVLSGSASNYVRDGGP
;
A
#
# COMPACT_ATOMS: atom_id res chain seq x y z
N MET A 1 26.02 -10.49 -8.95
CA MET A 1 27.04 -9.74 -8.19
C MET A 1 26.28 -8.74 -7.30
N ALA A 2 26.43 -8.80 -5.98
CA ALA A 2 25.70 -7.90 -5.07
C ALA A 2 26.45 -6.59 -4.90
N PHE A 3 25.84 -5.47 -5.27
CA PHE A 3 26.38 -4.14 -4.96
C PHE A 3 25.94 -3.75 -3.55
N ASN A 4 26.88 -3.79 -2.60
CA ASN A 4 26.63 -3.31 -1.25
C ASN A 4 26.81 -1.79 -1.21
N VAL A 5 25.74 -1.08 -0.88
CA VAL A 5 25.79 0.38 -0.70
C VAL A 5 26.71 0.68 0.48
N PRO A 6 27.79 1.46 0.29
CA PRO A 6 28.71 1.79 1.37
C PRO A 6 28.04 2.63 2.45
N THR A 7 28.44 2.44 3.68
CA THR A 7 28.03 3.25 4.84
C THR A 7 28.61 4.66 4.75
N ILE A 8 28.00 5.60 5.46
CA ILE A 8 28.48 7.00 5.53
C ILE A 8 29.95 7.07 5.97
N THR A 9 30.34 6.22 6.93
CA THR A 9 31.71 6.16 7.43
C THR A 9 32.68 5.70 6.35
N GLU A 10 32.32 4.68 5.57
CA GLU A 10 33.15 4.20 4.45
C GLU A 10 33.28 5.23 3.35
N ILE A 11 32.19 5.91 2.98
CA ILE A 11 32.22 7.00 1.98
C ILE A 11 33.15 8.11 2.45
N LYS A 12 32.99 8.56 3.71
CA LYS A 12 33.85 9.59 4.30
C LYS A 12 35.33 9.18 4.29
N ASN A 13 35.63 7.97 4.72
CA ASN A 13 37.01 7.49 4.79
C ASN A 13 37.64 7.40 3.39
N ARG A 14 36.88 6.98 2.38
CA ARG A 14 37.34 6.99 0.98
C ARG A 14 37.65 8.41 0.48
N ILE A 15 36.78 9.37 0.75
CA ILE A 15 37.00 10.77 0.34
C ILE A 15 38.23 11.37 1.05
N ILE A 16 38.40 11.10 2.34
CA ILE A 16 39.58 11.55 3.10
C ILE A 16 40.86 10.94 2.50
N ALA A 17 40.88 9.63 2.24
CA ALA A 17 42.03 8.96 1.66
C ALA A 17 42.40 9.52 0.27
N ASP A 18 41.39 9.82 -0.56
CA ASP A 18 41.60 10.44 -1.88
C ASP A 18 42.18 11.86 -1.76
N MET A 19 41.69 12.66 -0.80
CA MET A 19 42.22 13.99 -0.53
C MET A 19 43.66 13.96 -0.01
N GLU A 20 43.96 13.07 0.93
CA GLU A 20 45.30 12.88 1.50
C GLU A 20 46.31 12.44 0.43
N SER A 21 45.90 11.51 -0.44
CA SER A 21 46.74 11.04 -1.53
C SER A 21 47.07 12.12 -2.55
N ARG A 22 46.10 12.96 -2.91
CA ARG A 22 46.24 13.94 -4.00
C ARG A 22 46.80 15.29 -3.55
N MET A 23 46.58 15.70 -2.31
CA MET A 23 46.89 17.07 -1.86
C MET A 23 48.00 17.15 -0.83
N THR A 24 48.11 16.18 0.08
CA THR A 24 49.03 16.26 1.22
C THR A 24 50.18 15.25 1.14
N GLY A 25 50.31 14.55 0.00
CA GLY A 25 51.38 13.58 -0.22
C GLY A 25 51.33 12.42 0.78
N ASN A 26 50.12 11.93 1.11
CA ASN A 26 49.84 10.90 2.11
C ASN A 26 50.10 11.32 3.58
N THR A 27 50.19 12.61 3.89
CA THR A 27 50.21 13.06 5.29
C THR A 27 48.78 13.19 5.85
N PRO A 28 48.52 12.73 7.09
CA PRO A 28 47.17 12.74 7.66
C PRO A 28 46.59 14.16 7.83
N LEU A 29 45.33 14.34 7.46
CA LEU A 29 44.62 15.62 7.64
C LEU A 29 44.26 15.86 9.12
N LEU A 30 44.56 17.06 9.62
CA LEU A 30 44.12 17.50 10.95
C LEU A 30 42.59 17.44 11.07
N ILE A 31 42.09 17.17 12.29
CA ILE A 31 40.66 16.96 12.56
C ILE A 31 39.80 18.18 12.18
N MET A 32 40.34 19.39 12.33
CA MET A 32 39.65 20.65 11.99
C MET A 32 40.15 21.30 10.68
N ALA A 33 40.86 20.54 9.83
CA ALA A 33 41.25 21.06 8.53
C ALA A 33 40.00 21.27 7.65
N LEU A 34 39.96 22.37 6.90
CA LEU A 34 38.88 22.70 5.96
C LEU A 34 38.52 21.50 5.05
N LEU A 35 39.53 20.80 4.54
CA LEU A 35 39.39 19.61 3.71
C LEU A 35 38.57 18.50 4.39
N ARG A 36 38.79 18.28 5.69
CA ARG A 36 38.12 17.22 6.43
C ARG A 36 36.65 17.56 6.68
N ILE A 37 36.34 18.83 6.93
CA ILE A 37 34.95 19.31 7.00
C ILE A 37 34.26 19.13 5.64
N LEU A 38 34.94 19.48 4.55
CA LEU A 38 34.43 19.30 3.19
C LEU A 38 34.14 17.82 2.89
N ALA A 39 35.03 16.91 3.29
CA ALA A 39 34.83 15.47 3.15
C ALA A 39 33.57 14.97 3.89
N ILE A 40 33.28 15.50 5.08
CA ILE A 40 32.07 15.16 5.84
C ILE A 40 30.81 15.63 5.10
N VAL A 41 30.80 16.88 4.61
CA VAL A 41 29.67 17.44 3.86
C VAL A 41 29.42 16.64 2.57
N LEU A 42 30.47 16.33 1.81
CA LEU A 42 30.37 15.51 0.61
C LEU A 42 29.86 14.10 0.92
N ALA A 43 30.37 13.46 1.98
CA ALA A 43 29.90 12.13 2.38
C ALA A 43 28.40 12.13 2.72
N GLY A 44 27.90 13.20 3.36
CA GLY A 44 26.47 13.41 3.61
C GLY A 44 25.66 13.50 2.31
N ALA A 45 26.10 14.33 1.36
CA ALA A 45 25.44 14.50 0.07
C ALA A 45 25.40 13.19 -0.74
N PHE A 46 26.54 12.49 -0.86
CA PHE A 46 26.61 11.22 -1.58
C PHE A 46 25.76 10.12 -0.94
N ASN A 47 25.67 10.07 0.39
CA ASN A 47 24.82 9.11 1.08
C ASN A 47 23.33 9.28 0.71
N ILE A 48 22.86 10.52 0.52
CA ILE A 48 21.48 10.77 0.07
C ILE A 48 21.30 10.23 -1.36
N VAL A 49 22.25 10.49 -2.26
CA VAL A 49 22.21 10.00 -3.64
C VAL A 49 22.20 8.48 -3.70
N TYR A 50 23.05 7.80 -2.91
CA TYR A 50 23.05 6.33 -2.84
C TYR A 50 21.74 5.76 -2.30
N ARG A 51 21.14 6.41 -1.30
CA ARG A 51 19.82 6.01 -0.77
C ARG A 51 18.74 6.16 -1.84
N PHE A 52 18.77 7.27 -2.59
CA PHE A 52 17.84 7.50 -3.68
C PHE A 52 18.00 6.47 -4.81
N ALA A 53 19.23 6.18 -5.23
CA ALA A 53 19.51 5.13 -6.22
C ALA A 53 19.03 3.75 -5.76
N ARG A 54 19.22 3.43 -4.46
CA ARG A 54 18.70 2.20 -3.87
C ARG A 54 17.17 2.16 -3.88
N TRP A 55 16.51 3.29 -3.60
CA TRP A 55 15.06 3.38 -3.69
C TRP A 55 14.58 3.17 -5.14
N ILE A 56 15.19 3.83 -6.13
CA ILE A 56 14.88 3.63 -7.56
C ILE A 56 15.04 2.14 -7.94
N SER A 57 16.14 1.50 -7.53
CA SER A 57 16.37 0.09 -7.86
C SER A 57 15.28 -0.85 -7.34
N LYS A 58 14.62 -0.50 -6.24
CA LYS A 58 13.47 -1.25 -5.72
C LYS A 58 12.20 -0.98 -6.51
N GLN A 59 12.01 0.24 -7.03
CA GLN A 59 10.81 0.58 -7.80
C GLN A 59 10.85 0.13 -9.27
N ILE A 60 12.03 -0.19 -9.84
CA ILE A 60 12.15 -0.65 -11.23
C ILE A 60 11.71 -2.11 -11.40
N ILE A 61 12.02 -2.97 -10.42
CA ILE A 61 11.78 -4.41 -10.55
C ILE A 61 10.45 -4.75 -9.88
N LEU A 62 9.44 -5.15 -10.65
CA LEU A 62 8.09 -5.52 -10.22
C LEU A 62 8.02 -6.33 -8.90
N ASN A 63 8.91 -7.30 -8.73
CA ASN A 63 8.94 -8.19 -7.57
C ASN A 63 9.48 -7.53 -6.27
N SER A 64 10.18 -6.40 -6.36
CA SER A 64 10.76 -5.70 -5.22
C SER A 64 10.15 -4.31 -4.96
N LEU A 65 9.09 -3.96 -5.70
CA LEU A 65 8.34 -2.71 -5.49
C LEU A 65 7.80 -2.67 -4.06
N THR A 66 7.96 -1.52 -3.43
CA THR A 66 7.40 -1.24 -2.11
C THR A 66 6.25 -0.24 -2.17
N GLU A 67 6.11 0.50 -3.27
CA GLU A 67 5.11 1.56 -3.42
C GLU A 67 3.99 1.16 -4.37
N THR A 68 2.75 1.33 -3.91
CA THR A 68 1.55 0.94 -4.65
C THR A 68 1.29 1.79 -5.89
N ASP A 69 1.70 3.06 -5.87
CA ASP A 69 1.50 3.96 -7.02
C ASP A 69 2.34 3.52 -8.23
N TRP A 70 3.61 3.15 -7.99
CA TRP A 70 4.47 2.57 -9.02
C TRP A 70 3.94 1.23 -9.51
N LEU A 71 3.32 0.43 -8.63
CA LEU A 71 2.69 -0.82 -9.03
C LEU A 71 1.53 -0.57 -10.00
N ASN A 72 0.71 0.45 -9.76
CA ASN A 72 -0.38 0.81 -10.66
C ASN A 72 0.14 1.26 -12.04
N LEU A 73 1.19 2.09 -12.09
CA LEU A 73 1.80 2.48 -13.36
C LEU A 73 2.35 1.28 -14.13
N HIS A 74 3.06 0.38 -13.45
CA HIS A 74 3.51 -0.87 -14.07
C HIS A 74 2.33 -1.72 -14.54
N SER A 75 1.27 -1.84 -13.76
CA SER A 75 0.07 -2.61 -14.12
C SER A 75 -0.53 -2.14 -15.46
N ILE A 76 -0.51 -0.83 -15.72
CA ILE A 76 -0.95 -0.23 -16.98
C ILE A 76 0.01 -0.58 -18.13
N ILE A 77 1.33 -0.47 -17.90
CA ILE A 77 2.36 -0.82 -18.90
C ILE A 77 2.24 -2.27 -19.36
N TRP A 78 1.95 -3.18 -18.42
CA TRP A 78 1.80 -4.62 -18.68
C TRP A 78 0.37 -5.01 -19.11
N GLY A 79 -0.56 -4.06 -19.20
CA GLY A 79 -1.96 -4.32 -19.61
C GLY A 79 -2.78 -5.13 -18.60
N VAL A 80 -2.34 -5.22 -17.35
CA VAL A 80 -3.02 -5.94 -16.27
C VAL A 80 -3.38 -4.94 -15.16
N PRO A 81 -4.40 -4.09 -15.36
CA PRO A 81 -4.78 -3.10 -14.37
C PRO A 81 -5.25 -3.76 -13.06
N ARG A 82 -5.03 -3.09 -11.92
CA ARG A 82 -5.56 -3.54 -10.63
C ARG A 82 -7.09 -3.48 -10.61
N LYS A 83 -7.72 -4.49 -10.01
CA LYS A 83 -9.16 -4.52 -9.77
C LYS A 83 -9.54 -3.42 -8.76
N ALA A 84 -10.48 -2.57 -9.16
CA ALA A 84 -11.02 -1.53 -8.28
C ALA A 84 -11.73 -2.15 -7.07
N ALA A 85 -11.81 -1.38 -5.99
CA ALA A 85 -12.63 -1.74 -4.84
C ALA A 85 -14.10 -1.86 -5.28
N LEU A 86 -14.73 -2.98 -4.94
CA LEU A 86 -16.16 -3.21 -5.12
C LEU A 86 -16.81 -3.34 -3.74
N PHE A 87 -18.08 -2.99 -3.65
CA PHE A 87 -18.90 -3.25 -2.47
C PHE A 87 -19.32 -4.71 -2.48
N ALA A 88 -19.50 -5.29 -1.29
CA ALA A 88 -20.13 -6.60 -1.17
C ALA A 88 -21.64 -6.44 -1.35
N ASP A 89 -22.23 -7.26 -2.20
CA ASP A 89 -23.67 -7.42 -2.38
C ASP A 89 -24.14 -8.74 -1.76
N GLY A 90 -25.39 -8.78 -1.31
CA GLY A 90 -26.00 -9.98 -0.76
C GLY A 90 -27.49 -9.79 -0.49
N SER A 91 -28.18 -10.87 -0.13
CA SER A 91 -29.60 -10.82 0.24
C SER A 91 -29.76 -11.02 1.75
N VAL A 92 -30.58 -10.18 2.37
CA VAL A 92 -30.97 -10.30 3.79
C VAL A 92 -32.43 -10.70 3.87
N HIS A 93 -32.72 -11.65 4.75
CA HIS A 93 -34.06 -12.13 5.01
C HIS A 93 -34.66 -11.39 6.21
N PHE A 94 -35.75 -10.67 5.98
CA PHE A 94 -36.47 -9.94 7.02
C PHE A 94 -37.72 -10.70 7.46
N LEU A 95 -38.01 -10.69 8.75
CA LEU A 95 -39.20 -11.29 9.37
C LEU A 95 -39.94 -10.21 10.17
N GLY A 96 -41.26 -10.19 10.10
CA GLY A 96 -42.11 -9.23 10.82
C GLY A 96 -43.60 -9.37 10.53
N ASP A 97 -44.36 -8.34 10.88
CA ASP A 97 -45.80 -8.30 10.67
C ASP A 97 -46.16 -8.06 9.19
N GLU A 98 -47.34 -8.53 8.77
CA GLU A 98 -47.91 -8.32 7.45
C GLU A 98 -47.92 -6.83 7.06
N ASP A 99 -47.64 -6.53 5.79
CA ASP A 99 -47.63 -5.17 5.23
C ASP A 99 -46.60 -4.20 5.84
N THR A 100 -45.63 -4.71 6.62
CA THR A 100 -44.51 -3.88 7.07
C THR A 100 -43.64 -3.49 5.88
N VAL A 101 -43.43 -2.18 5.71
CA VAL A 101 -42.57 -1.62 4.65
C VAL A 101 -41.18 -1.34 5.20
N ILE A 102 -40.18 -1.92 4.55
CA ILE A 102 -38.76 -1.65 4.77
C ILE A 102 -38.30 -0.72 3.65
N PRO A 103 -38.00 0.56 3.94
CA PRO A 103 -37.64 1.52 2.90
C PRO A 103 -36.28 1.22 2.28
N GLU A 104 -36.05 1.77 1.10
CA GLU A 104 -34.70 1.84 0.54
C GLU A 104 -33.79 2.59 1.52
N GLY A 105 -32.65 1.99 1.83
CA GLY A 105 -31.64 2.60 2.65
C GLY A 105 -31.68 2.32 4.14
N THR A 106 -32.46 1.33 4.56
CA THR A 106 -32.36 0.77 5.91
C THR A 106 -30.96 0.20 6.13
N LEU A 107 -30.34 0.62 7.24
CA LEU A 107 -29.03 0.14 7.67
C LEU A 107 -29.19 -1.18 8.44
N VAL A 108 -28.42 -2.18 8.04
CA VAL A 108 -28.38 -3.51 8.67
C VAL A 108 -26.93 -3.79 9.07
N GLU A 109 -26.72 -4.34 10.26
CA GLU A 109 -25.38 -4.63 10.78
C GLU A 109 -25.22 -6.13 11.01
N ASN A 110 -24.10 -6.70 10.56
CA ASN A 110 -23.74 -8.10 10.84
C ASN A 110 -23.15 -8.24 12.25
N THR A 111 -23.08 -9.46 12.79
CA THR A 111 -22.48 -9.78 14.10
C THR A 111 -21.03 -9.31 14.25
N ASP A 112 -20.32 -9.15 13.14
CA ASP A 112 -18.93 -8.68 13.09
C ASP A 112 -18.81 -7.13 13.02
N GLY A 113 -19.92 -6.40 13.07
CA GLY A 113 -19.96 -4.92 13.08
C GLY A 113 -19.90 -4.25 11.70
N PHE A 114 -20.01 -5.02 10.60
CA PHE A 114 -20.08 -4.46 9.24
C PHE A 114 -21.49 -4.01 8.89
N GLN A 115 -21.60 -2.82 8.32
CA GLN A 115 -22.88 -2.20 7.95
C GLN A 115 -23.19 -2.35 6.46
N TYR A 116 -24.46 -2.65 6.19
CA TYR A 116 -25.05 -2.83 4.87
C TYR A 116 -26.29 -1.93 4.75
N LYS A 117 -26.66 -1.58 3.52
CA LYS A 117 -27.78 -0.72 3.19
C LYS A 117 -28.70 -1.44 2.21
N THR A 118 -30.02 -1.45 2.44
CA THR A 118 -30.99 -1.95 1.46
C THR A 118 -30.96 -1.12 0.17
N THR A 119 -30.99 -1.79 -0.96
CA THR A 119 -30.92 -1.16 -2.29
C THR A 119 -32.28 -0.85 -2.90
N GLU A 120 -33.35 -1.43 -2.35
CA GLU A 120 -34.73 -1.25 -2.79
C GLU A 120 -35.68 -1.21 -1.59
N GLU A 121 -36.88 -0.67 -1.81
CA GLU A 121 -37.99 -0.73 -0.85
C GLU A 121 -38.73 -2.06 -0.99
N ILE A 122 -38.99 -2.73 0.13
CA ILE A 122 -39.62 -4.06 0.16
C ILE A 122 -40.71 -4.11 1.21
N THR A 123 -41.79 -4.82 0.89
CA THR A 123 -42.92 -5.06 1.81
C THR A 123 -42.97 -6.53 2.20
N LEU A 124 -43.23 -6.81 3.48
CA LEU A 124 -43.37 -8.19 3.99
C LEU A 124 -44.74 -8.76 3.59
N THR A 125 -44.77 -9.59 2.55
CA THR A 125 -46.02 -10.17 2.02
C THR A 125 -46.05 -11.70 2.02
N THR A 126 -44.94 -12.38 2.33
CA THR A 126 -44.86 -13.85 2.21
C THR A 126 -44.96 -14.51 3.58
N PRO A 127 -45.91 -15.40 3.86
CA PRO A 127 -46.05 -16.01 5.19
C PRO A 127 -45.00 -17.11 5.44
N GLU A 128 -44.45 -17.15 6.66
CA GLU A 128 -43.54 -18.20 7.17
C GLU A 128 -43.75 -18.41 8.67
N ASN A 129 -44.14 -19.63 9.07
CA ASN A 129 -44.26 -20.07 10.47
C ASN A 129 -45.01 -19.14 11.46
N GLY A 130 -45.92 -18.30 10.97
CA GLY A 130 -46.71 -17.37 11.80
C GLY A 130 -46.34 -15.90 11.62
N ASP A 131 -45.23 -15.61 10.95
CA ASP A 131 -44.76 -14.26 10.60
C ASP A 131 -44.78 -14.06 9.07
N PHE A 132 -44.46 -12.87 8.59
CA PHE A 132 -44.28 -12.55 7.17
C PHE A 132 -42.83 -12.19 6.88
N TYR A 133 -42.34 -12.58 5.69
CA TYR A 133 -40.98 -12.34 5.25
C TYR A 133 -40.89 -11.71 3.87
N ALA A 134 -39.74 -11.09 3.64
CA ALA A 134 -39.25 -10.71 2.33
C ALA A 134 -37.73 -10.68 2.30
N ASN A 135 -37.16 -10.90 1.11
CA ASN A 135 -35.72 -10.84 0.89
C ASN A 135 -35.36 -9.49 0.29
N ALA A 136 -34.35 -8.84 0.87
CA ALA A 136 -33.83 -7.58 0.38
C ALA A 136 -32.39 -7.69 -0.09
N ASP A 137 -32.15 -7.15 -1.28
CA ASP A 137 -30.78 -6.95 -1.76
C ASP A 137 -30.15 -5.79 -0.98
N VAL A 138 -29.03 -6.10 -0.34
CA VAL A 138 -28.24 -5.17 0.45
C VAL A 138 -26.86 -4.98 -0.17
N ILE A 139 -26.34 -3.77 -0.03
CA ILE A 139 -24.98 -3.42 -0.43
C ILE A 139 -24.20 -2.92 0.79
N ALA A 140 -22.95 -3.35 0.92
CA ALA A 140 -22.09 -2.89 2.00
C ALA A 140 -21.89 -1.36 1.93
N VAL A 141 -21.89 -0.69 3.08
CA VAL A 141 -21.66 0.77 3.16
C VAL A 141 -20.19 1.10 2.92
N LEU A 142 -19.28 0.20 3.32
CA LEU A 142 -17.84 0.33 3.10
C LEU A 142 -17.40 -0.55 1.94
N SER A 143 -16.64 0.02 1.01
CA SER A 143 -16.05 -0.74 -0.09
C SER A 143 -14.95 -1.68 0.41
N GLY A 144 -14.73 -2.79 -0.29
CA GLY A 144 -13.54 -3.62 -0.08
C GLY A 144 -12.23 -2.88 -0.40
N SER A 145 -11.10 -3.59 -0.29
CA SER A 145 -9.81 -3.05 -0.70
C SER A 145 -9.56 -3.28 -2.19
N ALA A 146 -8.99 -2.30 -2.88
CA ALA A 146 -8.49 -2.48 -4.25
C ALA A 146 -7.30 -3.44 -4.24
N SER A 147 -7.53 -4.69 -4.65
CA SER A 147 -6.48 -5.69 -4.78
C SER A 147 -6.85 -6.75 -5.81
N ASN A 148 -5.82 -7.27 -6.49
CA ASN A 148 -5.96 -8.51 -7.24
C ASN A 148 -5.90 -9.68 -6.25
N TYR A 149 -6.67 -10.72 -6.51
CA TYR A 149 -6.59 -11.97 -5.75
C TYR A 149 -5.16 -12.51 -5.87
N VAL A 150 -4.45 -12.59 -4.75
CA VAL A 150 -3.19 -13.33 -4.70
C VAL A 150 -3.60 -14.79 -4.77
N ARG A 151 -3.34 -15.45 -5.91
CA ARG A 151 -3.44 -16.91 -5.97
C ARG A 151 -2.46 -17.42 -4.93
N ASP A 152 -2.98 -18.06 -3.89
CA ASP A 152 -2.18 -18.74 -2.88
C ASP A 152 -1.55 -19.97 -3.55
N GLY A 153 -0.48 -19.72 -4.29
CA GLY A 153 0.32 -20.72 -4.95
C GLY A 153 1.26 -21.30 -3.91
N GLY A 154 0.81 -22.39 -3.27
CA GLY A 154 1.76 -23.41 -2.81
C GLY A 154 2.65 -23.87 -3.97
N PRO A 155 3.87 -24.35 -3.67
CA PRO A 155 4.96 -24.55 -4.62
C PRO A 155 4.60 -25.40 -5.84
#